data_AF-A0A2D7RH02-F1
#
_entry.id   AF-A0A2D7RH02-F1
#
_cell.length_a   1.000
_cell.length_b   1.000
_cell.length_c   1.000
_cell.angle_alpha   90.00
_cell.angle_beta   90.00
_cell.angle_gamma   90.00
#
_symmetry.space_group_name_H-M   'P 1'
#
loop_
_entity.id
_entity.type
_entity.pdbx_description
1 polymer ?
#
loop_
_entity_poly.entity_id
_entity_poly.type
_entity_poly.pdbx_seq_one_letter_code
_entity_poly.pdbx_strand_id
1 'polypeptide(L)'
;MYKRITTNTLHEMKLKNEKISMLTAYDFTFARIVDEANVDVILVGDSASNVIAGNETTVPITLDQMIYHASSVVKAVKRALVVVDLPFGSYQSDPQEALRSAIRIMKESGAHAVKLEGGSEIGESIGRIIKAGIPVMGHLGLTPQSIYKFGTYTVRAREEKEANLLVNDAKFLEKIGCFATVLEKIPSELSKKVIKETNFPIIGIGAGNHVDGQVLVLHDLLGLTHEFNPRFLRRYMDLNKTVKSAIKKYVSDIKNYDFPNKNEMY
;
A
#
# COMPACT_ATOMS: atom_id res chain seq x y z
N MET A 1 7.66 -22.59 -2.95
CA MET A 1 7.44 -21.17 -3.28
C MET A 1 6.18 -21.06 -4.11
N TYR A 2 5.22 -20.19 -3.74
CA TYR A 2 3.95 -20.08 -4.45
C TYR A 2 4.14 -19.50 -5.86
N LYS A 3 3.51 -20.13 -6.87
CA LYS A 3 3.59 -19.70 -8.29
C LYS A 3 2.83 -18.40 -8.56
N ARG A 4 1.70 -18.19 -7.86
CA ARG A 4 0.90 -16.97 -7.87
C ARG A 4 0.33 -16.76 -6.48
N ILE A 5 0.34 -15.53 -5.99
CA ILE A 5 -0.22 -15.16 -4.71
C ILE A 5 -1.70 -14.82 -4.88
N THR A 6 -2.52 -15.37 -4.01
CA THR A 6 -3.97 -15.15 -3.95
C THR A 6 -4.36 -14.79 -2.52
N THR A 7 -5.59 -14.35 -2.30
CA THR A 7 -6.12 -14.13 -0.95
C THR A 7 -6.04 -15.40 -0.10
N ASN A 8 -6.34 -16.58 -0.67
CA ASN A 8 -6.17 -17.87 0.00
C ASN A 8 -4.70 -18.16 0.36
N THR A 9 -3.76 -17.83 -0.54
CA THR A 9 -2.33 -17.97 -0.27
C THR A 9 -1.89 -17.16 0.96
N LEU A 10 -2.41 -15.95 1.13
CA LEU A 10 -2.10 -15.12 2.31
C LEU A 10 -2.63 -15.74 3.60
N HIS A 11 -3.83 -16.32 3.57
CA HIS A 11 -4.36 -17.08 4.72
C HIS A 11 -3.50 -18.31 5.03
N GLU A 12 -3.06 -19.06 4.02
CA GLU A 12 -2.13 -20.18 4.21
C GLU A 12 -0.80 -19.75 4.83
N MET A 13 -0.25 -18.61 4.40
CA MET A 13 0.98 -18.04 4.97
C MET A 13 0.81 -17.74 6.46
N LYS A 14 -0.31 -17.09 6.84
CA LYS A 14 -0.65 -16.86 8.26
C LYS A 14 -0.70 -18.18 9.05
N LEU A 15 -1.43 -19.18 8.56
CA LEU A 15 -1.56 -20.49 9.23
C LEU A 15 -0.20 -21.21 9.39
N LYS A 16 0.71 -21.01 8.44
CA LYS A 16 2.08 -21.57 8.47
C LYS A 16 3.08 -20.70 9.23
N ASN A 17 2.65 -19.57 9.81
CA ASN A 17 3.52 -18.55 10.40
C ASN A 17 4.60 -18.01 9.43
N GLU A 18 4.32 -18.03 8.12
CA GLU A 18 5.16 -17.44 7.08
C GLU A 18 4.81 -15.96 6.92
N LYS A 19 5.80 -15.05 7.06
CA LYS A 19 5.54 -13.61 7.01
C LYS A 19 5.24 -13.14 5.60
N ILE A 20 4.21 -12.31 5.46
CA ILE A 20 3.79 -11.73 4.18
C ILE A 20 4.61 -10.46 3.91
N SER A 21 5.25 -10.40 2.74
CA SER A 21 5.95 -9.22 2.26
C SER A 21 5.06 -8.38 1.34
N MET A 22 4.95 -7.09 1.60
CA MET A 22 4.16 -6.16 0.80
C MET A 22 4.96 -4.89 0.51
N LEU A 23 4.96 -4.43 -0.73
CA LEU A 23 5.56 -3.16 -1.13
C LEU A 23 4.63 -2.39 -2.05
N THR A 24 4.73 -1.06 -2.03
CA THR A 24 4.04 -0.27 -3.05
C THR A 24 4.76 -0.34 -4.40
N ALA A 25 4.01 -0.20 -5.49
CA ALA A 25 4.57 0.10 -6.81
C ALA A 25 3.52 0.84 -7.64
N TYR A 26 3.96 1.68 -8.58
CA TYR A 26 3.06 2.60 -9.30
C TYR A 26 3.29 2.60 -10.82
N ASP A 27 4.30 1.88 -11.30
CA ASP A 27 4.66 1.80 -12.70
C ASP A 27 5.13 0.39 -13.07
N PHE A 28 5.21 0.14 -14.38
CA PHE A 28 5.59 -1.15 -14.94
C PHE A 28 7.01 -1.60 -14.54
N THR A 29 7.97 -0.66 -14.54
CA THR A 29 9.39 -0.98 -14.39
C THR A 29 9.70 -1.41 -12.97
N PHE A 30 9.25 -0.65 -11.98
CA PHE A 30 9.43 -1.02 -10.58
C PHE A 30 8.57 -2.23 -10.20
N ALA A 31 7.33 -2.33 -10.70
CA ALA A 31 6.49 -3.50 -10.43
C ALA A 31 7.14 -4.81 -10.90
N ARG A 32 7.79 -4.80 -12.07
CA ARG A 32 8.55 -5.97 -12.56
C ARG A 32 9.67 -6.35 -11.61
N ILE A 33 10.49 -5.37 -11.19
CA ILE A 33 11.61 -5.60 -10.26
C ILE A 33 11.10 -6.15 -8.92
N VAL A 34 10.00 -5.58 -8.40
CA VAL A 34 9.38 -5.99 -7.14
C VAL A 34 8.82 -7.42 -7.22
N ASP A 35 8.17 -7.77 -8.33
CA ASP A 35 7.64 -9.12 -8.56
C ASP A 35 8.76 -10.16 -8.70
N GLU A 36 9.82 -9.85 -9.46
CA GLU A 36 11.02 -10.69 -9.63
C GLU A 36 11.80 -10.88 -8.32
N ALA A 37 11.73 -9.90 -7.41
CA ALA A 37 12.26 -9.98 -6.05
C ALA A 37 11.39 -10.84 -5.10
N ASN A 38 10.30 -11.43 -5.61
CA ASN A 38 9.38 -12.32 -4.89
C ASN A 38 8.55 -11.67 -3.78
N VAL A 39 8.24 -10.38 -3.89
CA VAL A 39 7.28 -9.73 -2.99
C VAL A 39 5.90 -10.36 -3.15
N ASP A 40 5.21 -10.64 -2.04
CA ASP A 40 3.94 -11.38 -2.07
C ASP A 40 2.76 -10.52 -2.53
N VAL A 41 2.73 -9.26 -2.07
CA VAL A 41 1.66 -8.31 -2.37
C VAL A 41 2.25 -7.00 -2.90
N ILE A 42 1.74 -6.54 -4.03
CA ILE A 42 2.06 -5.21 -4.56
C ILE A 42 0.86 -4.30 -4.33
N LEU A 43 1.07 -3.20 -3.62
CA LEU A 43 0.07 -2.17 -3.38
C LEU A 43 0.23 -1.01 -4.36
N VAL A 44 -0.77 -0.80 -5.21
CA VAL A 44 -0.95 0.48 -5.89
C VAL A 44 -1.69 1.38 -4.91
N GLY A 45 -0.91 2.05 -4.05
CA GLY A 45 -1.46 2.84 -2.96
C GLY A 45 -1.67 4.30 -3.34
N ASP A 46 -2.63 4.96 -2.69
CA ASP A 46 -2.89 6.41 -2.85
C ASP A 46 -1.72 7.29 -2.41
N SER A 47 -0.75 6.73 -1.67
CA SER A 47 0.61 7.26 -1.46
C SER A 47 1.32 7.73 -2.74
N ALA A 48 0.90 7.26 -3.93
CA ALA A 48 1.31 7.81 -5.22
C ALA A 48 1.05 9.33 -5.33
N SER A 49 0.02 9.84 -4.65
CA SER A 49 -0.26 11.28 -4.56
C SER A 49 0.96 12.06 -4.09
N ASN A 50 1.66 11.54 -3.07
CA ASN A 50 2.84 12.18 -2.51
C ASN A 50 4.09 11.86 -3.35
N VAL A 51 4.41 10.58 -3.53
CA VAL A 51 5.73 10.18 -4.05
C VAL A 51 5.83 10.22 -5.57
N ILE A 52 4.69 10.24 -6.28
CA ILE A 52 4.63 10.34 -7.74
C ILE A 52 4.12 11.71 -8.17
N ALA A 53 2.95 12.14 -7.66
CA ALA A 53 2.33 13.38 -8.09
C ALA A 53 2.84 14.64 -7.35
N GLY A 54 3.57 14.49 -6.25
CA GLY A 54 4.14 15.61 -5.49
C GLY A 54 3.11 16.41 -4.69
N ASN A 55 1.91 15.89 -4.47
CA ASN A 55 0.92 16.52 -3.61
C ASN A 55 1.35 16.42 -2.13
N GLU A 56 0.85 17.35 -1.32
CA GLU A 56 1.12 17.36 0.13
C GLU A 56 0.41 16.22 0.87
N THR A 57 -0.77 15.80 0.41
CA THR A 57 -1.58 14.74 1.02
C THR A 57 -2.05 13.73 -0.02
N THR A 58 -2.64 12.62 0.43
CA THR A 58 -3.25 11.62 -0.48
C THR A 58 -4.64 12.03 -0.99
N VAL A 59 -5.25 13.08 -0.42
CA VAL A 59 -6.61 13.52 -0.75
C VAL A 59 -6.81 13.91 -2.23
N PRO A 60 -5.86 14.57 -2.93
CA PRO A 60 -6.09 15.02 -4.30
C PRO A 60 -6.03 13.92 -5.37
N ILE A 61 -5.53 12.72 -5.06
CA ILE A 61 -5.39 11.68 -6.09
C ILE A 61 -6.77 11.15 -6.51
N THR A 62 -6.97 11.05 -7.83
CA THR A 62 -8.27 10.67 -8.40
C THR A 62 -8.36 9.17 -8.68
N LEU A 63 -9.59 8.68 -8.85
CA LEU A 63 -9.85 7.30 -9.27
C LEU A 63 -9.17 6.96 -10.60
N ASP A 64 -9.17 7.89 -11.56
CA ASP A 64 -8.54 7.68 -12.87
C ASP A 64 -7.01 7.58 -12.76
N GLN A 65 -6.39 8.37 -11.88
CA GLN A 65 -4.95 8.25 -11.59
C GLN A 65 -4.61 6.91 -10.94
N MET A 66 -5.44 6.44 -9.99
CA MET A 66 -5.28 5.11 -9.40
C MET A 66 -5.38 4.00 -10.45
N ILE A 67 -6.37 4.09 -11.35
CA ILE A 67 -6.55 3.14 -12.47
C ILE A 67 -5.34 3.16 -13.41
N TYR A 68 -4.80 4.34 -13.74
CA TYR A 68 -3.62 4.47 -14.60
C TYR A 68 -2.39 3.77 -14.02
N HIS A 69 -2.08 4.02 -12.74
CA HIS A 69 -0.97 3.36 -12.06
C HIS A 69 -1.18 1.85 -11.96
N ALA A 70 -2.39 1.42 -11.55
CA ALA A 70 -2.72 0.01 -11.43
C ALA A 70 -2.60 -0.73 -12.76
N SER A 71 -3.08 -0.13 -13.86
CA SER A 71 -2.98 -0.69 -15.21
C SER A 71 -1.53 -0.91 -15.65
N SER A 72 -0.61 -0.04 -15.20
CA SER A 72 0.82 -0.16 -15.49
C SER A 72 1.46 -1.29 -14.68
N VAL A 73 1.10 -1.39 -13.39
CA VAL A 73 1.60 -2.43 -12.48
C VAL A 73 1.12 -3.82 -12.89
N VAL A 74 -0.18 -4.01 -13.16
CA VAL A 74 -0.76 -5.32 -13.51
C VAL A 74 -0.11 -5.92 -14.76
N LYS A 75 0.31 -5.09 -15.74
CA LYS A 75 1.01 -5.55 -16.94
C LYS A 75 2.39 -6.15 -16.65
N ALA A 76 3.04 -5.77 -15.55
CA ALA A 76 4.36 -6.24 -15.17
C ALA A 76 4.31 -7.51 -14.31
N VAL A 77 3.29 -7.63 -13.46
CA VAL A 77 3.22 -8.62 -12.39
C VAL A 77 2.81 -9.99 -12.91
N LYS A 78 3.58 -11.03 -12.54
CA LYS A 78 3.29 -12.43 -12.87
C LYS A 78 2.93 -13.25 -11.63
N ARG A 79 3.52 -12.93 -10.47
CA ARG A 79 3.36 -13.72 -9.23
C ARG A 79 2.52 -13.00 -8.18
N ALA A 80 2.86 -11.77 -7.82
CA ALA A 80 2.31 -11.07 -6.67
C ALA A 80 0.80 -10.81 -6.76
N LEU A 81 0.15 -10.67 -5.61
CA LEU A 81 -1.22 -10.18 -5.52
C LEU A 81 -1.21 -8.66 -5.66
N VAL A 82 -1.86 -8.10 -6.69
CA VAL A 82 -2.00 -6.65 -6.88
C VAL A 82 -3.26 -6.15 -6.16
N VAL A 83 -3.05 -5.28 -5.16
CA VAL A 83 -4.10 -4.59 -4.41
C VAL A 83 -4.07 -3.12 -4.78
N VAL A 84 -5.23 -2.50 -4.99
CA VAL A 84 -5.33 -1.07 -5.37
C VAL A 84 -6.17 -0.32 -4.36
N ASP A 85 -5.70 0.84 -3.92
CA ASP A 85 -6.48 1.71 -3.06
C ASP A 85 -7.69 2.33 -3.78
N LEU A 86 -8.83 2.38 -3.10
CA LEU A 86 -9.86 3.35 -3.45
C LEU A 86 -9.44 4.71 -2.87
N PRO A 87 -9.35 5.77 -3.70
CA PRO A 87 -8.93 7.08 -3.23
C PRO A 87 -10.02 7.77 -2.41
N PHE A 88 -9.63 8.83 -1.69
CA PHE A 88 -10.57 9.64 -0.91
C PHE A 88 -11.76 10.12 -1.75
N GLY A 89 -12.96 10.10 -1.16
CA GLY A 89 -14.21 10.53 -1.79
C GLY A 89 -14.88 9.47 -2.67
N SER A 90 -14.22 8.34 -2.95
CA SER A 90 -14.75 7.31 -3.85
C SER A 90 -15.55 6.20 -3.16
N TYR A 91 -15.60 6.17 -1.82
CA TYR A 91 -16.26 5.07 -1.10
C TYR A 91 -16.88 5.40 0.27
N GLN A 92 -16.55 6.55 0.87
CA GLN A 92 -16.85 6.83 2.27
C GLN A 92 -18.35 7.10 2.53
N SER A 93 -19.04 7.76 1.60
CA SER A 93 -20.39 8.30 1.82
C SER A 93 -21.51 7.56 1.10
N ASP A 94 -21.27 7.07 -0.12
CA ASP A 94 -22.26 6.34 -0.93
C ASP A 94 -21.77 4.91 -1.21
N PRO A 95 -22.39 3.87 -0.61
CA PRO A 95 -22.08 2.47 -0.89
C PRO A 95 -22.28 2.07 -2.35
N GLN A 96 -23.12 2.77 -3.10
CA GLN A 96 -23.25 2.54 -4.54
C GLN A 96 -22.07 3.10 -5.31
N GLU A 97 -21.59 4.30 -4.95
CA GLU A 97 -20.38 4.88 -5.51
C GLU A 97 -19.14 4.05 -5.16
N ALA A 98 -19.06 3.54 -3.92
CA ALA A 98 -18.02 2.62 -3.51
C ALA A 98 -17.96 1.38 -4.41
N LEU A 99 -19.11 0.77 -4.68
CA LEU A 99 -19.20 -0.37 -5.60
C LEU A 99 -18.82 0.01 -7.03
N ARG A 100 -19.31 1.14 -7.56
CA ARG A 100 -18.97 1.61 -8.91
C ARG A 100 -17.45 1.84 -9.03
N SER A 101 -16.85 2.52 -8.07
CA SER A 101 -15.42 2.80 -8.01
C SER A 101 -14.57 1.53 -7.95
N ALA A 102 -14.96 0.57 -7.10
CA ALA A 102 -14.28 -0.73 -7.02
C ALA A 102 -14.40 -1.50 -8.35
N ILE A 103 -15.58 -1.52 -8.98
CA ILE A 103 -15.78 -2.16 -10.29
C ILE A 103 -14.88 -1.51 -11.35
N ARG A 104 -14.79 -0.18 -11.38
CA ARG A 104 -13.91 0.55 -12.31
C ARG A 104 -12.45 0.14 -12.12
N ILE A 105 -11.94 0.16 -10.90
CA ILE A 105 -10.58 -0.33 -10.60
C ILE A 105 -10.38 -1.75 -11.12
N MET A 106 -11.26 -2.69 -10.78
CA MET A 106 -11.12 -4.09 -11.17
C MET A 106 -11.13 -4.27 -12.69
N LYS A 107 -12.09 -3.64 -13.39
CA LYS A 107 -12.29 -3.81 -14.83
C LYS A 107 -11.26 -3.08 -15.67
N GLU A 108 -10.92 -1.86 -15.31
CA GLU A 108 -10.07 -0.99 -16.14
C GLU A 108 -8.58 -1.28 -15.92
N SER A 109 -8.19 -1.73 -14.72
CA SER A 109 -6.78 -2.02 -14.42
C SER A 109 -6.39 -3.51 -14.44
N GLY A 110 -7.34 -4.41 -14.22
CA GLY A 110 -7.05 -5.84 -14.02
C GLY A 110 -6.49 -6.20 -12.63
N ALA A 111 -6.64 -5.30 -11.65
CA ALA A 111 -6.27 -5.56 -10.26
C ALA A 111 -6.96 -6.82 -9.70
N HIS A 112 -6.37 -7.40 -8.64
CA HIS A 112 -6.90 -8.62 -8.02
C HIS A 112 -7.79 -8.33 -6.80
N ALA A 113 -7.61 -7.17 -6.17
CA ALA A 113 -8.30 -6.77 -4.96
C ALA A 113 -8.24 -5.24 -4.76
N VAL A 114 -9.06 -4.74 -3.85
CA VAL A 114 -9.08 -3.32 -3.45
C VAL A 114 -8.77 -3.13 -1.97
N LYS A 115 -8.21 -1.97 -1.61
CA LYS A 115 -7.99 -1.54 -0.22
C LYS A 115 -8.83 -0.29 0.09
N LEU A 116 -9.45 -0.27 1.27
CA LEU A 116 -10.29 0.82 1.76
C LEU A 116 -9.88 1.19 3.19
N GLU A 117 -9.83 2.49 3.49
CA GLU A 117 -9.54 2.99 4.83
C GLU A 117 -10.81 3.27 5.63
N GLY A 118 -10.91 2.69 6.81
CA GLY A 118 -12.06 2.83 7.71
C GLY A 118 -12.49 1.50 8.32
N GLY A 119 -13.23 1.59 9.42
CA GLY A 119 -13.77 0.46 10.16
C GLY A 119 -15.26 0.26 9.91
N SER A 120 -16.00 0.07 11.00
CA SER A 120 -17.45 -0.13 10.99
C SER A 120 -18.23 1.01 10.34
N GLU A 121 -17.70 2.23 10.32
CA GLU A 121 -18.34 3.41 9.74
C GLU A 121 -18.53 3.35 8.22
N ILE A 122 -17.70 2.59 7.50
CA ILE A 122 -17.83 2.35 6.04
C ILE A 122 -18.30 0.92 5.74
N GLY A 123 -18.84 0.24 6.74
CA GLY A 123 -19.22 -1.17 6.67
C GLY A 123 -20.20 -1.49 5.54
N GLU A 124 -21.14 -0.59 5.26
CA GLU A 124 -22.10 -0.78 4.16
C GLU A 124 -21.40 -0.80 2.79
N SER A 125 -20.49 0.14 2.55
CA SER A 125 -19.65 0.20 1.34
C SER A 125 -18.83 -1.08 1.15
N ILE A 126 -18.12 -1.50 2.20
CA ILE A 126 -17.30 -2.72 2.19
C ILE A 126 -18.17 -3.95 1.89
N GLY A 127 -19.28 -4.12 2.60
CA GLY A 127 -20.16 -5.26 2.44
C GLY A 127 -20.75 -5.34 1.02
N ARG A 128 -21.03 -4.20 0.39
CA ARG A 128 -21.55 -4.15 -0.98
C ARG A 128 -20.51 -4.54 -2.03
N ILE A 129 -19.26 -4.11 -1.85
CA ILE A 129 -18.12 -4.49 -2.69
C ILE A 129 -17.86 -6.00 -2.59
N ILE A 130 -17.80 -6.54 -1.36
CA ILE A 130 -17.57 -7.98 -1.13
C ILE A 130 -18.70 -8.82 -1.75
N LYS A 131 -19.96 -8.43 -1.59
CA LYS A 131 -21.11 -9.13 -2.18
C LYS A 131 -21.08 -9.16 -3.72
N ALA A 132 -20.39 -8.21 -4.36
CA ALA A 132 -20.16 -8.22 -5.80
C ALA A 132 -18.99 -9.14 -6.24
N GLY A 133 -18.34 -9.85 -5.30
CA GLY A 133 -17.25 -10.77 -5.56
C GLY A 133 -15.87 -10.11 -5.64
N ILE A 134 -15.73 -8.85 -5.20
CA ILE A 134 -14.46 -8.12 -5.21
C ILE A 134 -13.76 -8.32 -3.85
N PRO A 135 -12.54 -8.88 -3.81
CA PRO A 135 -11.81 -9.03 -2.55
C PRO A 135 -11.40 -7.68 -1.96
N VAL A 136 -11.65 -7.50 -0.66
CA VAL A 136 -11.35 -6.27 0.07
C VAL A 136 -10.30 -6.50 1.14
N MET A 137 -9.26 -5.66 1.13
CA MET A 137 -8.33 -5.46 2.22
C MET A 137 -8.77 -4.21 3.01
N GLY A 138 -8.95 -4.33 4.32
CA GLY A 138 -9.20 -3.17 5.17
C GLY A 138 -7.95 -2.36 5.49
N HIS A 139 -8.13 -1.15 6.03
CA HIS A 139 -7.05 -0.35 6.59
C HIS A 139 -7.55 0.39 7.84
N LEU A 140 -6.94 0.10 8.99
CA LEU A 140 -7.22 0.70 10.29
C LEU A 140 -5.97 1.34 10.91
N GLY A 141 -6.15 2.12 11.96
CA GLY A 141 -5.08 2.85 12.64
C GLY A 141 -5.03 4.30 12.17
N LEU A 142 -3.84 4.76 11.76
CA LEU A 142 -3.76 6.02 11.03
C LEU A 142 -4.20 5.80 9.58
N THR A 143 -5.30 6.43 9.19
CA THR A 143 -5.81 6.42 7.81
C THR A 143 -5.50 7.76 7.14
N PRO A 144 -4.44 7.87 6.30
CA PRO A 144 -3.98 9.13 5.70
C PRO A 144 -5.06 9.93 4.97
N GLN A 145 -6.08 9.28 4.41
CA GLN A 145 -7.20 9.99 3.75
C GLN A 145 -8.01 10.85 4.73
N SER A 146 -7.93 10.56 6.03
CA SER A 146 -8.56 11.31 7.11
C SER A 146 -7.60 12.32 7.76
N ILE A 147 -6.50 12.71 7.10
CA ILE A 147 -5.48 13.60 7.69
C ILE A 147 -6.06 14.90 8.24
N TYR A 148 -7.00 15.55 7.53
CA TYR A 148 -7.62 16.80 7.99
C TYR A 148 -8.60 16.59 9.16
N LYS A 149 -9.15 15.38 9.32
CA LYS A 149 -9.94 15.01 10.50
C LYS A 149 -9.06 14.79 11.73
N PHE A 150 -7.87 14.22 11.52
CA PHE A 150 -6.94 13.92 12.62
C PHE A 150 -5.99 15.07 12.96
N GLY A 151 -5.73 15.97 12.01
CA GLY A 151 -4.82 17.10 12.14
C GLY A 151 -3.33 16.74 12.21
N THR A 152 -2.96 15.45 12.31
CA THR A 152 -1.55 15.01 12.40
C THR A 152 -1.36 13.57 11.87
N TYR A 153 -0.12 13.23 11.51
CA TYR A 153 0.31 11.87 11.18
C TYR A 153 0.84 11.07 12.40
N THR A 154 0.38 11.41 13.61
CA THR A 154 0.89 10.81 14.85
C THR A 154 0.33 9.41 15.12
N VAL A 155 0.97 8.69 16.03
CA VAL A 155 0.57 7.33 16.43
C VAL A 155 -0.85 7.34 17.00
N ARG A 156 -1.70 6.43 16.52
CA ARG A 156 -3.11 6.29 16.91
C ARG A 156 -3.33 5.24 17.98
N ALA A 157 -4.53 5.23 18.56
CA ALA A 157 -4.98 4.21 19.50
C ALA A 157 -4.08 4.07 20.74
N ARG A 158 -3.65 5.23 21.26
CA ARG A 158 -2.94 5.31 22.55
C ARG A 158 -3.90 5.26 23.74
N GLU A 159 -5.09 5.84 23.55
CA GLU A 159 -6.15 5.83 24.55
C GLU A 159 -6.97 4.54 24.46
N GLU A 160 -7.43 4.06 25.61
CA GLU A 160 -8.14 2.79 25.72
C GLU A 160 -9.39 2.72 24.83
N LYS A 161 -10.13 3.84 24.71
CA LYS A 161 -11.32 3.91 23.86
C LYS A 161 -10.98 3.71 22.38
N GLU A 162 -9.95 4.38 21.87
CA GLU A 162 -9.50 4.22 20.49
C GLU A 162 -8.92 2.82 20.25
N ALA A 163 -8.19 2.26 21.23
CA ALA A 163 -7.64 0.91 21.15
C ALA A 163 -8.74 -0.16 21.09
N ASN A 164 -9.79 -0.03 21.90
CA ASN A 164 -10.93 -0.93 21.88
C ASN A 164 -11.74 -0.79 20.59
N LEU A 165 -11.92 0.44 20.08
CA LEU A 165 -12.53 0.66 18.77
C LEU A 165 -11.76 -0.05 17.66
N LEU A 166 -10.43 0.09 17.60
CA LEU A 166 -9.60 -0.55 16.59
C LEU A 166 -9.71 -2.09 16.61
N VAL A 167 -9.72 -2.70 17.80
CA VAL A 167 -9.93 -4.15 17.95
C VAL A 167 -11.31 -4.57 17.45
N ASN A 168 -12.35 -3.80 17.79
CA ASN A 168 -13.71 -4.07 17.34
C ASN A 168 -13.86 -3.91 15.83
N ASP A 169 -13.24 -2.88 15.24
CA ASP A 169 -13.24 -2.66 13.80
C ASP A 169 -12.48 -3.78 13.08
N ALA A 170 -11.36 -4.26 13.62
CA ALA A 170 -10.63 -5.40 13.02
C ALA A 170 -11.50 -6.67 13.00
N LYS A 171 -12.20 -6.98 14.10
CA LYS A 171 -13.19 -8.07 14.17
C LYS A 171 -14.35 -7.85 13.20
N PHE A 172 -14.82 -6.62 13.07
CA PHE A 172 -15.89 -6.26 12.15
C PHE A 172 -15.48 -6.50 10.71
N LEU A 173 -14.29 -6.05 10.31
CA LEU A 173 -13.74 -6.25 8.96
C LEU A 173 -13.55 -7.74 8.64
N GLU A 174 -13.07 -8.53 9.58
CA GLU A 174 -13.02 -9.99 9.42
C GLU A 174 -14.44 -10.57 9.24
N LYS A 175 -15.39 -10.20 10.12
CA LYS A 175 -16.77 -10.71 10.08
C LYS A 175 -17.50 -10.37 8.79
N ILE A 176 -17.28 -9.19 8.22
CA ILE A 176 -17.94 -8.78 6.98
C ILE A 176 -17.30 -9.40 5.72
N GLY A 177 -16.12 -10.01 5.87
CA GLY A 177 -15.47 -10.80 4.82
C GLY A 177 -14.27 -10.13 4.14
N CYS A 178 -13.65 -9.12 4.77
CA CYS A 178 -12.33 -8.67 4.29
C CYS A 178 -11.33 -9.82 4.40
N PHE A 179 -10.46 -9.98 3.40
CA PHE A 179 -9.48 -11.09 3.39
C PHE A 179 -8.21 -10.75 4.19
N ALA A 180 -7.98 -9.48 4.48
CA ALA A 180 -6.84 -8.99 5.26
C ALA A 180 -7.15 -7.57 5.75
N THR A 181 -6.33 -7.05 6.67
CA THR A 181 -6.32 -5.61 6.99
C THR A 181 -4.90 -5.09 7.20
N VAL A 182 -4.68 -3.83 6.83
CA VAL A 182 -3.50 -3.05 7.23
C VAL A 182 -3.75 -2.42 8.60
N LEU A 183 -2.73 -2.41 9.45
CA LEU A 183 -2.66 -1.60 10.67
C LEU A 183 -1.50 -0.60 10.55
N GLU A 184 -1.83 0.69 10.51
CA GLU A 184 -0.83 1.75 10.36
C GLU A 184 -0.64 2.55 11.65
N LYS A 185 0.63 2.73 12.04
CA LYS A 185 1.08 3.62 13.14
C LYS A 185 0.28 3.43 14.44
N ILE A 186 0.26 2.20 14.94
CA ILE A 186 -0.34 1.83 16.23
C ILE A 186 0.70 1.24 17.19
N PRO A 187 0.45 1.22 18.52
CA PRO A 187 1.31 0.54 19.47
C PRO A 187 1.48 -0.95 19.16
N SER A 188 2.71 -1.47 19.31
CA SER A 188 3.03 -2.88 19.05
C SER A 188 2.24 -3.88 19.90
N GLU A 189 1.96 -3.54 21.17
CA GLU A 189 1.12 -4.42 22.02
C GLU A 189 -0.34 -4.43 21.57
N LEU A 190 -0.83 -3.35 20.94
CA LEU A 190 -2.18 -3.33 20.39
C LEU A 190 -2.28 -4.23 19.14
N SER A 191 -1.28 -4.21 18.25
CA SER A 191 -1.29 -5.12 17.09
C SER A 191 -1.26 -6.59 17.52
N LYS A 192 -0.53 -6.92 18.60
CA LYS A 192 -0.53 -8.24 19.22
C LYS A 192 -1.90 -8.63 19.78
N LYS A 193 -2.64 -7.68 20.37
CA LYS A 193 -4.04 -7.89 20.80
C LYS A 193 -4.92 -8.20 19.59
N VAL A 194 -4.86 -7.41 18.52
CA VAL A 194 -5.65 -7.64 17.29
C VAL A 194 -5.36 -9.01 16.67
N ILE A 195 -4.10 -9.41 16.59
CA ILE A 195 -3.67 -10.72 16.07
C ILE A 195 -4.30 -11.89 16.84
N LYS A 196 -4.46 -11.77 18.17
CA LYS A 196 -5.09 -12.81 19.00
C LYS A 196 -6.60 -12.90 18.84
N GLU A 197 -7.21 -11.80 18.38
CA GLU A 197 -8.66 -11.61 18.35
C GLU A 197 -9.25 -11.81 16.95
N THR A 198 -8.41 -12.07 15.93
CA THR A 198 -8.80 -12.20 14.52
C THR A 198 -8.01 -13.30 13.82
N ASN A 199 -8.60 -13.95 12.81
CA ASN A 199 -8.01 -15.09 12.09
C ASN A 199 -7.56 -14.78 10.65
N PHE A 200 -7.82 -13.57 10.15
CA PHE A 200 -7.32 -13.10 8.85
C PHE A 200 -5.92 -12.46 8.91
N PRO A 201 -5.18 -12.41 7.80
CA PRO A 201 -3.90 -11.71 7.71
C PRO A 201 -3.94 -10.24 8.15
N ILE A 202 -3.02 -9.87 9.05
CA ILE A 202 -2.76 -8.50 9.46
C ILE A 202 -1.43 -8.03 8.87
N ILE A 203 -1.43 -6.93 8.12
CA ILE A 203 -0.23 -6.31 7.56
C ILE A 203 0.09 -5.04 8.34
N GLY A 204 1.31 -4.91 8.87
CA GLY A 204 1.72 -3.73 9.63
C GLY A 204 2.49 -2.72 8.79
N ILE A 205 2.32 -1.45 9.12
CA ILE A 205 3.25 -0.37 8.77
C ILE A 205 3.40 0.55 9.98
N GLY A 206 4.53 0.43 10.67
CA GLY A 206 4.70 1.07 11.98
C GLY A 206 3.77 0.51 13.07
N ALA A 207 3.41 -0.77 12.99
CA ALA A 207 2.56 -1.48 13.96
C ALA A 207 3.32 -2.56 14.77
N GLY A 208 4.65 -2.57 14.75
CA GLY A 208 5.49 -3.60 15.38
C GLY A 208 5.62 -4.87 14.54
N ASN A 209 6.25 -5.90 15.10
CA ASN A 209 6.61 -7.15 14.39
C ASN A 209 5.68 -8.34 14.70
N HIS A 210 4.65 -8.16 15.54
CA HIS A 210 3.70 -9.22 15.90
C HIS A 210 2.67 -9.54 14.81
N VAL A 211 2.53 -8.66 13.81
CA VAL A 211 1.64 -8.79 12.66
C VAL A 211 2.07 -9.90 11.68
N ASP A 212 1.17 -10.37 10.81
CA ASP A 212 1.42 -11.46 9.86
C ASP A 212 2.28 -11.04 8.66
N GLY A 213 2.32 -9.75 8.35
CA GLY A 213 3.16 -9.20 7.29
C GLY A 213 3.52 -7.73 7.49
N GLN A 214 4.32 -7.18 6.57
CA GLN A 214 4.74 -5.77 6.62
C GLN A 214 4.57 -5.11 5.26
N VAL A 215 4.18 -3.84 5.27
CA VAL A 215 4.15 -2.98 4.08
C VAL A 215 5.03 -1.74 4.26
N LEU A 216 5.73 -1.35 3.20
CA LEU A 216 6.42 -0.07 3.10
C LEU A 216 6.16 0.57 1.73
N VAL A 217 6.21 1.90 1.71
CA VAL A 217 6.28 2.67 0.47
C VAL A 217 7.65 2.43 -0.17
N LEU A 218 7.67 1.95 -1.42
CA LEU A 218 8.91 1.55 -2.10
C LEU A 218 9.93 2.69 -2.22
N HIS A 219 9.45 3.92 -2.42
CA HIS A 219 10.31 5.10 -2.55
C HIS A 219 11.04 5.42 -1.25
N ASP A 220 10.35 5.28 -0.12
CA ASP A 220 10.94 5.44 1.21
C ASP A 220 11.92 4.30 1.51
N LEU A 221 11.57 3.06 1.17
CA LEU A 221 12.42 1.87 1.33
C LEU A 221 13.75 2.02 0.58
N LEU A 222 13.70 2.51 -0.66
CA LEU A 222 14.87 2.72 -1.52
C LEU A 222 15.60 4.05 -1.26
N GLY A 223 15.07 4.91 -0.38
CA GLY A 223 15.66 6.20 -0.06
C GLY A 223 15.67 7.17 -1.25
N LEU A 224 14.61 7.18 -2.06
CA LEU A 224 14.41 8.20 -3.11
C LEU A 224 13.96 9.54 -2.53
N THR A 225 13.18 9.48 -1.44
CA THR A 225 12.64 10.59 -0.68
C THR A 225 13.27 10.64 0.72
N HIS A 226 13.53 11.85 1.23
CA HIS A 226 14.11 12.05 2.57
C HIS A 226 13.26 12.93 3.49
N GLU A 227 12.26 13.63 2.95
CA GLU A 227 11.39 14.55 3.72
C GLU A 227 10.55 13.79 4.75
N PHE A 228 10.16 12.55 4.43
CA PHE A 228 9.50 11.64 5.35
C PHE A 228 10.54 10.70 6.02
N ASN A 229 10.65 10.77 7.34
CA ASN A 229 11.61 9.97 8.11
C ASN A 229 11.01 9.44 9.43
N PRO A 230 9.94 8.63 9.37
CA PRO A 230 9.31 8.10 10.58
C PRO A 230 10.19 7.02 11.22
N ARG A 231 10.06 6.85 12.54
CA ARG A 231 10.83 5.85 13.31
C ARG A 231 10.71 4.40 12.81
N PHE A 232 9.61 4.04 12.15
CA PHE A 232 9.39 2.66 11.68
C PHE A 232 10.05 2.38 10.32
N LEU A 233 10.50 3.40 9.60
CA LEU A 233 11.07 3.23 8.26
C LEU A 233 12.51 2.72 8.36
N ARG A 234 12.78 1.59 7.72
CA ARG A 234 14.15 1.16 7.41
C ARG A 234 14.42 1.45 5.93
N ARG A 235 15.43 2.27 5.66
CA ARG A 235 15.98 2.44 4.31
C ARG A 235 16.95 1.31 4.02
N TYR A 236 16.76 0.62 2.91
CA TYR A 236 17.64 -0.45 2.44
C TYR A 236 18.69 0.09 1.46
N MET A 237 18.47 1.28 0.91
CA MET A 237 19.39 2.00 0.03
C MET A 237 19.19 3.52 0.15
N ASP A 238 20.17 4.29 -0.34
CA ASP A 238 20.03 5.72 -0.63
C ASP A 238 20.13 5.93 -2.14
N LEU A 239 19.01 5.69 -2.84
CA LEU A 239 18.94 5.81 -4.29
C LEU A 239 18.99 7.28 -4.72
N ASN A 240 18.49 8.21 -3.90
CA ASN A 240 18.55 9.63 -4.19
C ASN A 240 20.00 10.10 -4.39
N LYS A 241 20.91 9.75 -3.47
CA LYS A 241 22.33 10.08 -3.57
C LYS A 241 22.97 9.45 -4.81
N THR A 242 22.64 8.19 -5.10
CA THR A 242 23.18 7.43 -6.24
C THR A 242 22.75 8.06 -7.57
N VAL A 243 21.45 8.32 -7.74
CA VAL A 243 20.87 8.96 -8.94
C VAL A 243 21.41 10.37 -9.12
N LYS A 244 21.46 11.19 -8.05
CA LYS A 244 22.04 12.54 -8.13
C LYS A 244 23.50 12.51 -8.56
N SER A 245 24.28 11.56 -8.06
CA SER A 245 25.69 11.41 -8.46
C SER A 245 25.83 11.04 -9.93
N ALA A 246 25.02 10.10 -10.42
CA ALA A 246 25.02 9.70 -11.83
C ALA A 246 24.62 10.86 -12.75
N ILE A 247 23.57 11.61 -12.40
CA ILE A 247 23.14 12.79 -13.17
C ILE A 247 24.22 13.87 -13.18
N LYS A 248 24.86 14.15 -12.03
CA LYS A 248 25.98 15.11 -11.95
C LYS A 248 27.15 14.70 -12.84
N LYS A 249 27.46 13.40 -12.88
CA LYS A 249 28.50 12.86 -13.76
C LYS A 249 28.12 13.07 -15.23
N TYR A 250 26.91 12.69 -15.64
CA TYR A 250 26.43 12.96 -17.01
C TYR A 250 26.52 14.44 -17.40
N VAL A 251 26.10 15.35 -16.52
CA VAL A 251 26.21 16.80 -16.76
C VAL A 251 27.68 17.24 -16.90
N SER A 252 28.59 16.68 -16.10
CA SER A 252 30.03 16.94 -16.20
C SER A 252 30.60 16.43 -17.52
N ASP A 253 30.23 15.20 -17.92
CA ASP A 253 30.72 14.56 -19.14
C ASP A 253 30.27 15.36 -20.38
N ILE A 254 29.03 15.88 -20.39
CA ILE A 254 28.54 16.81 -21.44
C ILE A 254 29.34 18.12 -21.47
N LYS A 255 29.53 18.77 -20.31
CA LYS A 255 30.21 20.07 -20.23
C LYS A 255 31.69 20.01 -20.62
N ASN A 256 32.31 18.85 -20.43
CA ASN A 256 33.70 18.60 -20.79
C ASN A 256 33.87 17.97 -22.18
N TYR A 257 32.78 17.79 -22.95
CA TYR A 257 32.79 17.09 -24.24
C TYR A 257 33.35 15.65 -24.15
N ASP A 258 33.21 15.00 -22.99
CA ASP A 258 33.57 13.60 -22.77
C ASP A 258 32.44 12.64 -23.16
N PHE A 259 31.20 13.15 -23.24
CA PHE A 259 30.07 12.44 -23.82
C PHE A 259 29.38 13.26 -24.93
N PRO A 260 29.10 12.65 -26.10
CA PRO A 260 29.59 11.33 -26.52
C PRO A 260 31.09 11.37 -26.87
N ASN A 261 31.83 10.30 -26.55
CA ASN A 261 33.22 10.08 -26.98
C ASN A 261 33.28 9.21 -28.26
N LYS A 262 34.50 8.90 -28.72
CA LYS A 262 34.75 8.13 -29.97
C LYS A 262 34.05 6.77 -30.02
N ASN A 263 33.74 6.15 -28.89
CA ASN A 263 33.05 4.85 -28.84
C ASN A 263 31.51 4.99 -28.87
N GLU A 264 31.01 6.22 -28.75
CA GLU A 264 29.57 6.55 -28.63
C GLU A 264 29.05 7.34 -29.83
N MET A 265 29.93 7.66 -30.79
CA MET A 265 29.62 8.37 -32.03
C MET A 265 29.62 7.41 -33.22
N TYR A 266 28.77 7.68 -34.22
CA TYR A 266 28.68 6.94 -35.49
C TYR A 266 29.50 7.62 -36.60
#